data_AF-A0A9W8YIE2-F1
#
_entry.id   AF-A0A9W8YIE2-F1
#
_cell.length_a   1.000
_cell.length_b   1.000
_cell.length_c   1.000
_cell.angle_alpha   90.00
_cell.angle_beta   90.00
_cell.angle_gamma   90.00
#
_symmetry.space_group_name_H-M   'P 1'
#
loop_
_entity.id
_entity.type
_entity.pdbx_description
1 polymer ?
#
loop_
_entity_poly.entity_id
_entity_poly.type
_entity_poly.pdbx_seq_one_letter_code
_entity_poly.pdbx_strand_id
1 'polypeptide(L)'
;MPAPLPRPAFLTLLALVCLLFLRTRFLPTHPQHDSQFPLIIAESLGTYGETDNHHHSPSQTASTKSSNPADIYFDKTFSLTPSSDYNFRALRKQCAHTKWLQENGNGTVYLQCEGIYLGLTSVISQVKSCFKMAIEAGAGVILPNIPLRAANNLIAYNQGNHDAEKPFGAWFDEEHLVESMQEACPGLNIITPQDIEQGRVEVQNEWNIDIHSARYFRERDGYFWAGKPFDAFFEENLRRLREEHKSDESSRLEGDGTDDREGLHNQLARSTHSSTDAVDLIGIRADFELFSVINDPTGHDRIFWNDLGRMLRFRSEPRKIVDEMLRQIGQDRPFFAVHFRGEGDNMWAAPEDQIRVDLDALDRAWETYEHDEGVRYEGGAKPLVYLACGDEESIQAFVAAGKDRGWNVTSKYALAKSMDTTETFDMIEELPFDFQAIIDLGLLVKSYFFIGIMGSAFSYTVANLRDPTTRYRGSSFEVWDDGGARTHMFPNNDKYGDTTMEKYACCL
;
A
#
# COMPACT_ATOMS: atom_id res chain seq x y z
N MET A 1 64.23 2.77 34.64
CA MET A 1 64.05 3.17 36.06
C MET A 1 64.92 4.39 36.28
N PRO A 2 64.34 5.56 36.62
CA PRO A 2 64.01 5.86 38.02
C PRO A 2 62.70 6.66 38.23
N ALA A 3 62.21 6.70 39.47
CA ALA A 3 61.30 7.72 40.04
C ALA A 3 62.16 8.65 40.95
N PRO A 4 61.78 9.89 41.37
CA PRO A 4 60.48 10.31 41.93
C PRO A 4 60.06 11.82 41.68
N LEU A 5 58.92 12.23 42.26
CA LEU A 5 58.42 13.63 42.48
C LEU A 5 59.07 14.28 43.75
N PRO A 6 58.83 15.55 44.23
CA PRO A 6 58.10 16.76 43.73
C PRO A 6 58.79 18.17 43.92
N ARG A 7 58.19 19.23 43.32
CA ARG A 7 58.07 20.72 43.60
C ARG A 7 59.17 21.54 44.35
N PRO A 8 59.39 22.84 44.00
CA PRO A 8 58.69 23.95 44.69
C PRO A 8 58.37 25.22 43.83
N ALA A 9 57.56 26.11 44.42
CA ALA A 9 57.10 27.40 43.92
C ALA A 9 58.10 28.55 44.18
N PHE A 10 58.09 29.62 43.36
CA PHE A 10 57.80 31.03 43.75
C PHE A 10 58.05 32.03 42.60
N LEU A 11 57.34 33.16 42.68
CA LEU A 11 57.26 34.30 41.75
C LEU A 11 58.55 35.16 41.66
N THR A 12 58.75 35.85 40.53
CA THR A 12 58.95 37.32 40.32
C THR A 12 59.59 37.58 38.93
N LEU A 13 58.92 38.21 37.93
CA LEU A 13 58.58 39.63 37.68
C LEU A 13 59.72 40.47 37.04
N LEU A 14 59.54 40.88 35.77
CA LEU A 14 59.84 42.18 35.09
C LEU A 14 59.84 41.94 33.55
N ALA A 15 59.36 42.79 32.62
CA ALA A 15 58.76 44.12 32.64
C ALA A 15 58.21 44.49 31.23
N LEU A 16 57.23 45.42 31.22
CA LEU A 16 56.95 46.50 30.23
C LEU A 16 56.54 46.09 28.78
N VAL A 17 55.41 46.54 28.18
CA VAL A 17 54.95 47.93 27.95
C VAL A 17 53.45 47.98 27.57
N CYS A 18 52.72 48.83 28.30
CA CYS A 18 51.62 49.76 27.96
C CYS A 18 50.26 49.40 27.29
N LEU A 19 49.23 49.94 27.98
CA LEU A 19 47.96 50.58 27.53
C LEU A 19 46.80 49.64 27.11
N LEU A 20 45.84 49.33 28.01
CA LEU A 20 44.69 50.14 28.49
C LEU A 20 43.74 50.60 27.35
N PHE A 21 42.42 50.39 27.33
CA PHE A 21 41.47 49.84 28.30
C PHE A 21 40.10 49.58 27.64
N LEU A 22 39.46 48.47 28.02
CA LEU A 22 38.05 48.35 28.46
C LEU A 22 36.91 48.91 27.58
N ARG A 23 35.97 48.02 27.19
CA ARG A 23 34.73 47.81 27.97
C ARG A 23 33.84 46.67 27.44
N THR A 24 33.41 45.86 28.41
CA THR A 24 32.10 45.17 28.54
C THR A 24 31.63 44.23 27.43
N ARG A 25 31.70 42.93 27.74
CA ARG A 25 30.86 41.87 27.18
C ARG A 25 29.39 42.16 27.51
N PHE A 26 28.61 42.44 26.47
CA PHE A 26 27.18 42.21 26.41
C PHE A 26 26.94 41.31 25.19
N LEU A 27 26.13 40.26 25.36
CA LEU A 27 25.64 39.38 24.29
C LEU A 27 25.00 40.21 23.16
N PRO A 28 25.11 39.74 21.91
CA PRO A 28 23.87 39.39 21.22
C PRO A 28 23.97 38.10 20.38
N THR A 29 22.97 37.25 20.57
CA THR A 29 22.20 36.49 19.56
C THR A 29 22.95 35.78 18.42
N HIS A 30 22.88 34.44 18.46
CA HIS A 30 23.05 33.55 17.30
C HIS A 30 22.19 33.99 16.10
N PRO A 31 22.69 33.90 14.86
CA PRO A 31 21.84 34.00 13.68
C PRO A 31 21.06 32.68 13.52
N GLN A 32 19.74 32.77 13.60
CA GLN A 32 18.82 31.76 13.09
C GLN A 32 19.04 31.65 11.57
N HIS A 33 19.32 30.45 11.09
CA HIS A 33 19.20 30.13 9.68
C HIS A 33 17.70 29.92 9.39
N ASP A 34 17.07 30.96 8.84
CA ASP A 34 15.77 30.88 8.17
C ASP A 34 15.92 30.04 6.90
N SER A 35 15.51 28.78 6.96
CA SER A 35 15.10 28.01 5.79
C SER A 35 13.58 28.13 5.63
N GLN A 36 13.14 29.26 5.09
CA GLN A 36 11.79 29.41 4.58
C GLN A 36 11.65 28.56 3.31
N PHE A 37 10.96 27.44 3.43
CA PHE A 37 10.31 26.79 2.29
C PHE A 37 9.20 27.73 1.77
N PRO A 38 9.12 28.03 0.46
CA PRO A 38 7.98 28.77 -0.06
C PRO A 38 6.74 27.89 0.01
N LEU A 39 5.77 28.35 0.81
CA LEU A 39 4.39 27.88 0.80
C LEU A 39 3.82 28.14 -0.60
N ILE A 40 3.70 27.12 -1.45
CA ILE A 40 2.90 27.22 -2.67
C ILE A 40 1.44 27.17 -2.25
N ILE A 41 0.84 28.36 -2.15
CA ILE A 41 -0.61 28.53 -2.02
C ILE A 41 -1.23 28.02 -3.33
N ALA A 42 -2.06 26.97 -3.23
CA ALA A 42 -2.92 26.54 -4.32
C ALA A 42 -4.09 27.53 -4.49
N GLU A 43 -3.83 28.66 -5.14
CA GLU A 43 -4.87 29.52 -5.71
C GLU A 43 -5.10 29.13 -7.18
N SER A 44 -6.01 28.19 -7.44
CA SER A 44 -6.90 28.25 -8.61
C SER A 44 -8.05 27.24 -8.50
N LEU A 45 -9.12 27.62 -7.81
CA LEU A 45 -10.46 27.16 -8.18
C LEU A 45 -11.28 28.42 -8.47
N GLY A 46 -11.28 28.78 -9.76
CA GLY A 46 -12.12 29.86 -10.27
C GLY A 46 -13.59 29.48 -10.16
N THR A 47 -14.27 30.17 -9.27
CA THR A 47 -15.73 30.26 -9.22
C THR A 47 -16.19 31.22 -10.33
N TYR A 48 -16.88 30.69 -11.35
CA TYR A 48 -17.71 31.52 -12.21
C TYR A 48 -19.05 31.71 -11.50
N GLY A 49 -19.24 32.90 -10.92
CA GLY A 49 -20.54 33.41 -10.51
C GLY A 49 -21.22 34.05 -11.71
N GLU A 50 -22.37 33.53 -12.10
CA GLU A 50 -23.34 34.25 -12.93
C GLU A 50 -24.51 34.63 -12.01
N THR A 51 -24.77 35.92 -11.95
CA THR A 51 -25.77 36.56 -11.11
C THR A 51 -27.16 36.38 -11.71
N ASP A 52 -28.10 35.79 -10.97
CA ASP A 52 -29.51 36.08 -11.15
C ASP A 52 -30.25 36.09 -9.80
N ASN A 53 -30.82 37.25 -9.50
CA ASN A 53 -31.62 37.54 -8.32
C ASN A 53 -33.06 37.09 -8.55
N HIS A 54 -33.54 36.05 -7.86
CA HIS A 54 -34.94 35.96 -7.47
C HIS A 54 -35.14 35.18 -6.15
N HIS A 55 -35.86 35.82 -5.22
CA HIS A 55 -36.32 35.28 -3.94
C HIS A 55 -37.05 33.94 -4.09
N HIS A 56 -36.67 32.91 -3.32
CA HIS A 56 -37.58 31.91 -2.72
C HIS A 56 -36.93 31.16 -1.53
N SER A 57 -37.78 30.76 -0.59
CA SER A 57 -37.58 30.21 0.77
C SER A 57 -36.53 29.10 0.97
N PRO A 58 -36.05 28.88 2.22
CA PRO A 58 -35.00 27.91 2.52
C PRO A 58 -35.53 26.48 2.51
N SER A 59 -35.13 25.70 1.50
CA SER A 59 -35.19 24.24 1.55
C SER A 59 -33.84 23.70 2.00
N GLN A 60 -33.89 22.76 2.93
CA GLN A 60 -32.79 22.04 3.54
C GLN A 60 -31.73 21.60 2.50
N THR A 61 -30.53 22.16 2.58
CA THR A 61 -29.36 21.64 1.86
C THR A 61 -28.59 20.71 2.80
N ALA A 62 -28.56 19.43 2.42
CA ALA A 62 -27.68 18.43 2.96
C ALA A 62 -26.23 18.97 3.00
N SER A 63 -25.61 18.85 4.17
CA SER A 63 -24.20 19.14 4.38
C SER A 63 -23.36 18.17 3.52
N THR A 64 -22.69 18.69 2.50
CA THR A 64 -21.60 18.00 1.83
C THR A 64 -20.43 17.89 2.80
N LYS A 65 -20.42 16.86 3.65
CA LYS A 65 -19.20 16.43 4.35
C LYS A 65 -18.19 16.06 3.28
N SER A 66 -17.08 16.77 3.23
CA SER A 66 -15.86 16.31 2.55
C SER A 66 -15.50 14.96 3.18
N SER A 67 -15.76 13.85 2.49
CA SER A 67 -15.54 12.49 3.01
C SER A 67 -14.04 12.24 3.22
N ASN A 68 -13.67 11.78 4.42
CA ASN A 68 -12.29 11.39 4.76
C ASN A 68 -11.81 10.27 3.80
N PRO A 69 -10.56 10.28 3.29
CA PRO A 69 -10.03 9.21 2.45
C PRO A 69 -10.22 7.79 3.00
N ALA A 70 -10.17 7.60 4.33
CA ALA A 70 -10.46 6.32 4.97
C ALA A 70 -11.88 5.84 4.69
N ASP A 71 -12.86 6.75 4.81
CA ASP A 71 -14.27 6.45 4.53
C ASP A 71 -14.47 6.14 3.04
N ILE A 72 -13.86 6.92 2.14
CA ILE A 72 -13.92 6.66 0.70
C ILE A 72 -13.37 5.26 0.38
N TYR A 73 -12.22 4.91 0.95
CA TYR A 73 -11.63 3.59 0.73
C TYR A 73 -12.55 2.50 1.27
N PHE A 74 -13.00 2.63 2.52
CA PHE A 74 -13.87 1.67 3.16
C PHE A 74 -15.19 1.47 2.39
N ASP A 75 -15.81 2.55 1.93
CA ASP A 75 -17.06 2.48 1.18
C ASP A 75 -16.89 1.71 -0.13
N LYS A 76 -15.75 1.88 -0.81
CA LYS A 76 -15.47 1.15 -2.05
C LYS A 76 -15.09 -0.31 -1.81
N THR A 77 -14.28 -0.59 -0.79
CA THR A 77 -13.67 -1.91 -0.61
C THR A 77 -14.38 -2.84 0.36
N PHE A 78 -15.10 -2.29 1.35
CA PHE A 78 -15.70 -3.04 2.46
C PHE A 78 -17.23 -2.97 2.56
N SER A 79 -17.90 -1.95 2.01
CA SER A 79 -19.36 -1.86 2.09
C SER A 79 -20.06 -3.13 1.58
N LEU A 80 -21.23 -3.48 2.09
CA LEU A 80 -21.98 -4.67 1.62
C LEU A 80 -22.40 -4.55 0.15
N THR A 81 -22.84 -3.37 -0.26
CA THR A 81 -23.22 -3.03 -1.63
C THR A 81 -22.16 -2.15 -2.29
N PRO A 82 -21.91 -2.27 -3.60
CA PRO A 82 -21.05 -1.34 -4.30
C PRO A 82 -21.60 0.10 -4.23
N SER A 83 -20.74 1.06 -3.88
CA SER A 83 -21.06 2.49 -3.99
C SER A 83 -20.74 3.00 -5.41
N SER A 84 -21.70 3.68 -6.04
CA SER A 84 -21.60 4.20 -7.42
C SER A 84 -20.86 5.54 -7.53
N ASP A 85 -20.55 6.21 -6.42
CA ASP A 85 -20.33 7.67 -6.48
C ASP A 85 -18.86 8.09 -6.66
N TYR A 86 -17.94 7.12 -6.69
CA TYR A 86 -16.52 7.38 -6.88
C TYR A 86 -16.13 7.34 -8.37
N ASN A 87 -15.65 8.47 -8.91
CA ASN A 87 -15.48 8.65 -10.36
C ASN A 87 -14.15 8.13 -10.96
N PHE A 88 -13.20 7.67 -10.13
CA PHE A 88 -11.88 7.18 -10.57
C PHE A 88 -11.16 8.09 -11.58
N ARG A 89 -11.14 9.40 -11.29
CA ARG A 89 -10.63 10.42 -12.22
C ARG A 89 -9.19 10.17 -12.68
N ALA A 90 -8.29 9.76 -11.79
CA ALA A 90 -6.88 9.58 -12.15
C ALA A 90 -6.69 8.34 -13.02
N LEU A 91 -7.38 7.24 -12.70
CA LEU A 91 -7.42 6.05 -13.56
C LEU A 91 -7.98 6.37 -14.95
N ARG A 92 -9.13 7.05 -15.04
CA ARG A 92 -9.72 7.47 -16.33
C ARG A 92 -8.76 8.34 -17.14
N LYS A 93 -8.11 9.29 -16.47
CA LYS A 93 -7.11 10.18 -17.10
C LYS A 93 -5.92 9.37 -17.60
N GLN A 94 -5.38 8.45 -16.81
CA GLN A 94 -4.26 7.62 -17.22
C GLN A 94 -4.65 6.75 -18.43
N CYS A 95 -5.78 6.06 -18.34
CA CYS A 95 -6.29 5.21 -19.40
C CYS A 95 -6.47 5.92 -20.75
N ALA A 96 -6.98 7.15 -20.73
CA ALA A 96 -7.17 7.96 -21.93
C ALA A 96 -5.84 8.44 -22.56
N HIS A 97 -4.76 8.52 -21.78
CA HIS A 97 -3.43 8.86 -22.29
C HIS A 97 -2.61 7.63 -22.72
N THR A 98 -2.97 6.44 -22.25
CA THR A 98 -2.30 5.19 -22.59
C THR A 98 -2.36 4.92 -24.10
N LYS A 99 -1.22 4.51 -24.67
CA LYS A 99 -1.12 4.04 -26.05
C LYS A 99 -1.31 2.51 -26.07
N TRP A 100 -2.54 2.06 -26.30
CA TRP A 100 -2.84 0.63 -26.31
C TRP A 100 -2.13 -0.12 -27.44
N LEU A 101 -1.40 -1.19 -27.11
CA LEU A 101 -0.58 -1.96 -28.06
C LEU A 101 -1.43 -2.59 -29.17
N GLN A 102 -2.61 -3.10 -28.79
CA GLN A 102 -3.58 -3.70 -29.71
C GLN A 102 -4.08 -2.72 -30.78
N GLU A 103 -4.14 -1.42 -30.46
CA GLU A 103 -4.65 -0.38 -31.37
C GLU A 103 -3.56 0.19 -32.28
N ASN A 104 -2.29 0.07 -31.87
CA ASN A 104 -1.15 0.69 -32.54
C ASN A 104 -0.32 -0.28 -33.41
N GLY A 105 -0.91 -1.42 -33.79
CA GLY A 105 -0.27 -2.41 -34.65
C GLY A 105 0.86 -3.21 -33.98
N ASN A 106 0.95 -3.15 -32.64
CA ASN A 106 1.90 -3.94 -31.86
C ASN A 106 1.33 -5.29 -31.41
N GLY A 107 0.18 -5.71 -31.96
CA GLY A 107 -0.49 -6.97 -31.62
C GLY A 107 -1.11 -6.94 -30.22
N THR A 108 -1.70 -8.07 -29.85
CA THR A 108 -2.33 -8.24 -28.53
C THR A 108 -1.30 -8.80 -27.57
N VAL A 109 -1.02 -8.06 -26.49
CA VAL A 109 -0.03 -8.42 -25.46
C VAL A 109 -0.72 -8.42 -24.10
N TYR A 110 -0.49 -9.47 -23.31
CA TYR A 110 -0.97 -9.56 -21.93
C TYR A 110 0.20 -9.63 -20.95
N LEU A 111 0.12 -8.87 -19.85
CA LEU A 111 1.03 -9.02 -18.72
C LEU A 111 0.58 -10.16 -17.83
N GLN A 112 1.51 -11.07 -17.56
CA GLN A 112 1.40 -12.09 -16.55
C GLN A 112 2.28 -11.69 -15.36
N CYS A 113 1.67 -11.08 -14.36
CA CYS A 113 2.43 -10.59 -13.22
C CYS A 113 2.83 -11.71 -12.28
N GLU A 114 4.12 -11.80 -12.00
CA GLU A 114 4.73 -12.78 -11.10
C GLU A 114 5.13 -12.13 -9.77
N GLY A 115 5.56 -12.94 -8.80
CA GLY A 115 6.09 -12.43 -7.53
C GLY A 115 5.02 -11.85 -6.60
N ILE A 116 3.75 -12.21 -6.79
CA ILE A 116 2.65 -11.81 -5.91
C ILE A 116 2.55 -12.80 -4.75
N TYR A 117 3.08 -12.43 -3.58
CA TYR A 117 3.10 -13.26 -2.36
C TYR A 117 3.37 -12.38 -1.12
N LEU A 118 3.52 -13.01 0.05
CA LEU A 118 3.64 -12.39 1.40
C LEU A 118 2.27 -12.24 2.10
N GLY A 119 2.10 -11.22 2.93
CA GLY A 119 0.85 -10.94 3.62
C GLY A 119 -0.13 -10.13 2.78
N LEU A 120 -1.37 -10.02 3.27
CA LEU A 120 -2.49 -9.36 2.58
C LEU A 120 -2.12 -8.02 1.92
N THR A 121 -1.55 -7.08 2.68
CA THR A 121 -1.30 -5.73 2.15
C THR A 121 -0.17 -5.70 1.14
N SER A 122 0.76 -6.65 1.20
CA SER A 122 1.74 -6.88 0.14
C SER A 122 1.05 -7.35 -1.14
N VAL A 123 0.16 -8.34 -1.04
CA VAL A 123 -0.63 -8.83 -2.18
C VAL A 123 -1.44 -7.69 -2.81
N ILE A 124 -2.13 -6.87 -2.01
CA ILE A 124 -2.86 -5.69 -2.50
C ILE A 124 -1.91 -4.76 -3.26
N SER A 125 -0.74 -4.46 -2.70
CA SER A 125 0.26 -3.60 -3.33
C SER A 125 0.75 -4.16 -4.66
N GLN A 126 1.12 -5.44 -4.70
CA GLN A 126 1.69 -6.09 -5.89
C GLN A 126 0.63 -6.23 -7.00
N VAL A 127 -0.61 -6.54 -6.65
CA VAL A 127 -1.75 -6.52 -7.60
C VAL A 127 -1.92 -5.12 -8.19
N LYS A 128 -1.82 -4.06 -7.38
CA LYS A 128 -1.89 -2.68 -7.88
C LYS A 128 -0.71 -2.35 -8.81
N SER A 129 0.51 -2.79 -8.48
CA SER A 129 1.67 -2.66 -9.37
C SER A 129 1.39 -3.30 -10.72
N CYS A 130 0.82 -4.50 -10.72
CA CYS A 130 0.47 -5.20 -11.95
C CYS A 130 -0.49 -4.40 -12.84
N PHE A 131 -1.60 -3.90 -12.28
CA PHE A 131 -2.55 -3.07 -13.03
C PHE A 131 -1.91 -1.78 -13.53
N LYS A 132 -1.11 -1.12 -12.69
CA LYS A 132 -0.41 0.10 -13.07
C LYS A 132 0.53 -0.15 -14.25
N MET A 133 1.39 -1.17 -14.17
CA MET A 133 2.29 -1.56 -15.25
C MET A 133 1.53 -1.90 -16.54
N ALA A 134 0.43 -2.66 -16.47
CA ALA A 134 -0.37 -3.02 -17.64
C ALA A 134 -0.95 -1.78 -18.34
N ILE A 135 -1.56 -0.88 -17.56
CA ILE A 135 -2.14 0.37 -18.06
C ILE A 135 -1.05 1.30 -18.61
N GLU A 136 0.11 1.40 -17.97
CA GLU A 136 1.20 2.23 -18.49
C GLU A 136 1.78 1.66 -19.78
N ALA A 137 1.99 0.34 -19.86
CA ALA A 137 2.48 -0.34 -21.06
C ALA A 137 1.46 -0.39 -22.22
N GLY A 138 0.17 -0.13 -21.95
CA GLY A 138 -0.89 -0.32 -22.93
C GLY A 138 -1.12 -1.79 -23.28
N ALA A 139 -0.82 -2.69 -22.35
CA ALA A 139 -1.04 -4.13 -22.46
C ALA A 139 -2.32 -4.55 -21.73
N GLY A 140 -2.89 -5.70 -22.11
CA GLY A 140 -3.87 -6.38 -21.27
C GLY A 140 -3.22 -6.97 -20.02
N VAL A 141 -4.03 -7.46 -19.08
CA VAL A 141 -3.55 -8.11 -17.85
C VAL A 141 -4.22 -9.46 -17.63
N ILE A 142 -3.44 -10.43 -17.16
CA ILE A 142 -3.94 -11.71 -16.66
C ILE A 142 -4.10 -11.58 -15.15
N LEU A 143 -5.31 -11.82 -14.63
CA LEU A 143 -5.53 -11.84 -13.19
C LEU A 143 -4.70 -12.94 -12.53
N PRO A 144 -3.99 -12.65 -11.42
CA PRO A 144 -3.05 -13.60 -10.85
C PRO A 144 -3.75 -14.70 -10.05
N ASN A 145 -3.15 -15.89 -10.06
CA ASN A 145 -3.30 -16.85 -8.98
C ASN A 145 -2.32 -16.47 -7.87
N ILE A 146 -2.82 -16.40 -6.63
CA ILE A 146 -2.06 -15.90 -5.48
C ILE A 146 -1.84 -17.05 -4.50
N PRO A 147 -0.59 -17.38 -4.13
CA PRO A 147 -0.28 -18.46 -3.22
C PRO A 147 -0.72 -18.12 -1.79
N LEU A 148 -1.28 -19.11 -1.10
CA LEU A 148 -1.62 -19.03 0.31
C LEU A 148 -0.39 -19.34 1.16
N ARG A 149 -0.18 -18.55 2.21
CA ARG A 149 0.75 -18.91 3.28
C ARG A 149 0.32 -20.19 3.97
N ALA A 150 1.29 -21.02 4.33
CA ALA A 150 1.04 -22.26 5.06
C ALA A 150 0.49 -21.96 6.47
N ALA A 151 -0.63 -22.58 6.81
CA ALA A 151 -1.32 -22.36 8.09
C ALA A 151 -0.48 -22.70 9.33
N ASN A 152 0.47 -23.64 9.20
CA ASN A 152 1.34 -24.10 10.28
C ASN A 152 2.77 -23.54 10.22
N ASN A 153 3.09 -22.71 9.21
CA ASN A 153 4.41 -22.13 9.04
C ASN A 153 4.30 -20.76 8.37
N LEU A 154 4.23 -19.70 9.18
CA LEU A 154 3.94 -18.35 8.71
C LEU A 154 5.04 -17.74 7.82
N ILE A 155 6.22 -18.34 7.75
CA ILE A 155 7.30 -17.94 6.83
C ILE A 155 7.29 -18.73 5.51
N ALA A 156 6.43 -19.75 5.37
CA ALA A 156 6.28 -20.53 4.15
C ALA A 156 5.10 -19.99 3.31
N TYR A 157 5.42 -19.32 2.21
CA TYR A 157 4.45 -18.67 1.33
C TYR A 157 3.99 -19.53 0.15
N ASN A 158 4.33 -20.83 0.11
CA ASN A 158 3.92 -21.77 -0.94
C ASN A 158 4.13 -21.27 -2.38
N GLN A 159 5.20 -20.51 -2.64
CA GLN A 159 5.51 -20.02 -3.99
C GLN A 159 5.73 -21.20 -4.96
N GLY A 160 5.05 -21.16 -6.10
CA GLY A 160 5.12 -22.22 -7.12
C GLY A 160 4.39 -23.52 -6.72
N ASN A 161 3.61 -23.51 -5.64
CA ASN A 161 2.75 -24.62 -5.27
C ASN A 161 1.31 -24.35 -5.71
N HIS A 162 0.99 -24.80 -6.92
CA HIS A 162 -0.33 -24.60 -7.52
C HIS A 162 -1.49 -25.20 -6.70
N ASP A 163 -1.26 -26.21 -5.87
CA ASP A 163 -2.28 -26.79 -4.99
C ASP A 163 -2.64 -25.86 -3.82
N ALA A 164 -1.77 -24.89 -3.52
CA ALA A 164 -1.93 -23.91 -2.45
C ALA A 164 -2.15 -22.49 -2.99
N GLU A 165 -2.48 -22.34 -4.27
CA GLU A 165 -2.84 -21.06 -4.88
C GLU A 165 -4.36 -20.86 -4.91
N LYS A 166 -4.77 -19.59 -4.91
CA LYS A 166 -6.16 -19.20 -5.08
C LYS A 166 -6.28 -18.20 -6.22
N PRO A 167 -7.31 -18.30 -7.07
CA PRO A 167 -7.56 -17.32 -8.12
C PRO A 167 -7.87 -15.95 -7.53
N PHE A 168 -7.72 -14.91 -8.33
CA PHE A 168 -8.03 -13.53 -7.96
C PHE A 168 -9.41 -13.38 -7.28
N GLY A 169 -10.46 -13.96 -7.87
CA GLY A 169 -11.82 -13.95 -7.32
C GLY A 169 -12.00 -14.63 -5.95
N ALA A 170 -11.01 -15.39 -5.47
CA ALA A 170 -11.04 -15.91 -4.11
C ALA A 170 -10.66 -14.86 -3.07
N TRP A 171 -9.94 -13.80 -3.44
CA TRP A 171 -9.53 -12.68 -2.56
C TRP A 171 -10.44 -11.47 -2.75
N PHE A 172 -10.73 -11.14 -4.01
CA PHE A 172 -11.39 -9.91 -4.41
C PHE A 172 -12.70 -10.21 -5.15
N ASP A 173 -13.54 -9.20 -5.26
CA ASP A 173 -14.78 -9.20 -6.04
C ASP A 173 -14.41 -9.03 -7.53
N GLU A 174 -14.14 -10.15 -8.20
CA GLU A 174 -13.65 -10.19 -9.59
C GLU A 174 -14.63 -9.57 -10.58
N GLU A 175 -15.92 -9.87 -10.44
CA GLU A 175 -16.99 -9.29 -11.27
C GLU A 175 -17.01 -7.76 -11.11
N HIS A 176 -17.00 -7.27 -9.87
CA HIS A 176 -16.95 -5.83 -9.61
C HIS A 176 -15.71 -5.17 -10.21
N LEU A 177 -14.54 -5.82 -10.10
CA LEU A 177 -13.31 -5.30 -10.71
C LEU A 177 -13.46 -5.17 -12.22
N VAL A 178 -13.88 -6.24 -12.91
CA VAL A 178 -13.98 -6.26 -14.37
C VAL A 178 -14.98 -5.22 -14.85
N GLU A 179 -16.16 -5.12 -14.23
CA GLU A 179 -17.17 -4.14 -14.58
C GLU A 179 -16.69 -2.69 -14.35
N SER A 180 -16.12 -2.43 -13.17
CA SER A 180 -15.64 -1.09 -12.81
C SER A 180 -14.46 -0.66 -13.68
N MET A 181 -13.58 -1.59 -14.04
CA MET A 181 -12.46 -1.31 -14.93
C MET A 181 -12.93 -1.12 -16.37
N GLN A 182 -13.92 -1.88 -16.86
CA GLN A 182 -14.50 -1.65 -18.18
C GLN A 182 -15.11 -0.24 -18.29
N GLU A 183 -15.72 0.26 -17.21
CA GLU A 183 -16.28 1.60 -17.18
C GLU A 183 -15.20 2.70 -17.06
N ALA A 184 -14.20 2.50 -16.20
CA ALA A 184 -13.18 3.50 -15.90
C ALA A 184 -11.99 3.49 -16.86
N CYS A 185 -11.64 2.34 -17.39
CA CYS A 185 -10.54 2.12 -18.32
C CYS A 185 -10.85 1.05 -19.39
N PRO A 186 -11.72 1.35 -20.38
CA PRO A 186 -12.18 0.37 -21.37
C PRO A 186 -11.09 -0.15 -22.32
N GLY A 187 -9.90 0.48 -22.36
CA GLY A 187 -8.78 0.01 -23.16
C GLY A 187 -8.02 -1.16 -22.51
N LEU A 188 -8.16 -1.35 -21.19
CA LEU A 188 -7.52 -2.45 -20.48
C LEU A 188 -8.33 -3.73 -20.63
N ASN A 189 -7.83 -4.68 -21.43
CA ASN A 189 -8.40 -6.02 -21.47
C ASN A 189 -7.94 -6.83 -20.26
N ILE A 190 -8.87 -7.49 -19.59
CA ILE A 190 -8.62 -8.37 -18.45
C ILE A 190 -9.03 -9.79 -18.84
N ILE A 191 -8.14 -10.75 -18.63
CA ILE A 191 -8.43 -12.19 -18.76
C ILE A 191 -7.99 -12.93 -17.50
N THR A 192 -8.40 -14.19 -17.38
CA THR A 192 -7.98 -15.08 -16.31
C THR A 192 -7.08 -16.21 -16.83
N PRO A 193 -6.32 -16.90 -15.97
CA PRO A 193 -5.57 -18.10 -16.36
C PRO A 193 -6.47 -19.16 -17.01
N GLN A 194 -7.74 -19.25 -16.57
CA GLN A 194 -8.70 -20.21 -17.12
C GLN A 194 -9.11 -19.90 -18.57
N ASP A 195 -9.04 -18.63 -19.01
CA ASP A 195 -9.28 -18.28 -20.41
C ASP A 195 -8.22 -18.92 -21.32
N ILE A 196 -6.97 -19.01 -20.85
CA ILE A 196 -5.85 -19.63 -21.57
C ILE A 196 -5.95 -21.16 -21.47
N GLU A 197 -6.13 -21.71 -20.26
CA GLU A 197 -6.21 -23.17 -20.02
C GLU A 197 -7.32 -23.85 -20.82
N GLN A 198 -8.43 -23.14 -21.05
CA GLN A 198 -9.58 -23.63 -21.82
C GLN A 198 -9.45 -23.38 -23.32
N GLY A 199 -8.36 -22.77 -23.78
CA GLY A 199 -8.12 -22.43 -25.18
C GLY A 199 -9.06 -21.33 -25.71
N ARG A 200 -9.62 -20.49 -24.82
CA ARG A 200 -10.40 -19.30 -25.24
C ARG A 200 -9.48 -18.16 -25.70
N VAL A 201 -8.23 -18.16 -25.22
CA VAL A 201 -7.15 -17.29 -25.69
C VAL A 201 -6.01 -18.15 -26.21
N GLU A 202 -5.64 -17.95 -27.47
CA GLU A 202 -4.52 -18.66 -28.11
C GLU A 202 -3.21 -17.91 -27.85
N VAL A 203 -2.25 -18.57 -27.21
CA VAL A 203 -0.93 -17.99 -26.90
C VAL A 203 0.03 -18.26 -28.05
N GLN A 204 0.57 -17.20 -28.64
CA GLN A 204 1.60 -17.29 -29.67
C GLN A 204 2.99 -17.39 -29.05
N ASN A 205 3.31 -16.49 -28.12
CA ASN A 205 4.61 -16.40 -27.47
C ASN A 205 4.44 -16.23 -25.96
N GLU A 206 5.38 -16.77 -25.21
CA GLU A 206 5.49 -16.58 -23.77
C GLU A 206 6.94 -16.16 -23.45
N TRP A 207 7.11 -14.92 -23.01
CA TRP A 207 8.42 -14.32 -22.73
C TRP A 207 8.42 -13.65 -21.37
N ASN A 208 9.62 -13.27 -20.90
CA ASN A 208 9.80 -12.60 -19.63
C ASN A 208 10.57 -11.29 -19.79
N ILE A 209 10.13 -10.27 -19.06
CA ILE A 209 10.87 -9.01 -18.89
C ILE A 209 11.34 -8.93 -17.43
N ASP A 210 12.65 -8.86 -17.24
CA ASP A 210 13.24 -8.64 -15.93
C ASP A 210 13.11 -7.18 -15.53
N ILE A 211 12.20 -6.90 -14.59
CA ILE A 211 11.97 -5.56 -14.03
C ILE A 211 13.23 -4.98 -13.36
N HIS A 212 14.14 -5.82 -12.86
CA HIS A 212 15.38 -5.41 -12.21
C HIS A 212 16.41 -4.85 -13.21
N SER A 213 16.27 -5.15 -14.50
CA SER A 213 17.10 -4.59 -15.57
C SER A 213 16.81 -3.12 -15.85
N ALA A 214 15.72 -2.60 -15.30
CA ALA A 214 15.29 -1.25 -15.53
C ALA A 214 16.21 -0.21 -14.89
N ARG A 215 16.42 0.88 -15.61
CA ARG A 215 17.27 1.96 -15.15
C ARG A 215 16.68 2.59 -13.89
N TYR A 216 17.49 2.64 -12.83
CA TYR A 216 17.15 3.19 -11.51
C TYR A 216 16.18 2.37 -10.68
N PHE A 217 15.77 1.17 -11.11
CA PHE A 217 14.97 0.30 -10.26
C PHE A 217 15.71 -0.04 -8.97
N ARG A 218 15.00 0.07 -7.84
CA ARG A 218 15.51 -0.32 -6.52
C ARG A 218 14.39 -0.93 -5.70
N GLU A 219 14.43 -2.25 -5.56
CA GLU A 219 13.41 -3.06 -4.90
C GLU A 219 13.07 -2.60 -3.47
N ARG A 220 14.06 -2.10 -2.72
CA ARG A 220 13.89 -1.70 -1.30
C ARG A 220 13.87 -0.19 -1.05
N ASP A 221 14.34 0.61 -1.98
CA ASP A 221 14.41 2.08 -1.82
C ASP A 221 13.15 2.77 -2.34
N GLY A 222 12.11 2.00 -2.66
CA GLY A 222 10.82 2.54 -2.97
C GLY A 222 10.76 3.40 -4.20
N TYR A 223 11.31 2.81 -5.26
CA TYR A 223 11.65 3.55 -6.44
C TYR A 223 11.01 2.89 -7.67
N PHE A 224 9.93 3.50 -8.18
CA PHE A 224 9.47 3.27 -9.55
C PHE A 224 10.10 4.32 -10.49
N TRP A 225 10.80 3.85 -11.51
CA TRP A 225 11.32 4.55 -12.70
C TRP A 225 11.65 6.07 -12.61
N ALA A 226 12.94 6.41 -12.42
CA ALA A 226 13.43 7.79 -12.35
C ALA A 226 13.80 8.21 -13.74
N GLY A 227 13.01 9.10 -14.32
CA GLY A 227 13.42 9.79 -15.54
C GLY A 227 13.23 9.01 -16.84
N LYS A 228 12.50 7.89 -16.84
CA LYS A 228 11.84 7.35 -18.03
C LYS A 228 10.48 6.77 -17.66
N PRO A 229 9.40 7.09 -18.39
CA PRO A 229 8.12 6.39 -18.29
C PRO A 229 8.26 4.85 -18.46
N PHE A 230 7.43 4.08 -17.77
CA PHE A 230 7.45 2.60 -17.81
C PHE A 230 7.19 2.04 -19.21
N ASP A 231 6.28 2.67 -19.95
CA ASP A 231 5.96 2.34 -21.36
C ASP A 231 7.23 2.26 -22.22
N ALA A 232 8.15 3.22 -22.11
CA ALA A 232 9.39 3.26 -22.87
C ALA A 232 10.31 2.08 -22.54
N PHE A 233 10.38 1.67 -21.27
CA PHE A 233 11.14 0.48 -20.87
C PHE A 233 10.49 -0.80 -21.40
N PHE A 234 9.17 -0.88 -21.31
CA PHE A 234 8.41 -2.04 -21.76
C PHE A 234 8.51 -2.21 -23.28
N GLU A 235 8.27 -1.15 -24.05
CA GLU A 235 8.39 -1.13 -25.52
C GLU A 235 9.80 -1.51 -25.99
N GLU A 236 10.85 -1.00 -25.34
CA GLU A 236 12.24 -1.33 -25.69
C GLU A 236 12.54 -2.82 -25.51
N ASN A 237 12.06 -3.41 -24.40
CA ASN A 237 12.24 -4.83 -24.14
C ASN A 237 11.36 -5.72 -25.03
N LEU A 238 10.11 -5.34 -25.26
CA LEU A 238 9.21 -6.08 -26.15
C LEU A 238 9.76 -6.12 -27.58
N ARG A 239 10.27 -4.99 -28.09
CA ARG A 239 10.95 -4.93 -29.39
C ARG A 239 12.15 -5.87 -29.43
N ARG A 240 12.98 -5.87 -28.39
CA ARG A 240 14.16 -6.75 -28.29
C ARG A 240 13.76 -8.22 -28.32
N LEU A 241 12.77 -8.63 -27.53
CA LEU A 241 12.26 -10.02 -27.51
C LEU A 241 11.77 -10.47 -28.90
N ARG A 242 11.02 -9.62 -29.60
CA ARG A 242 10.54 -9.90 -30.96
C ARG A 242 11.66 -10.00 -32.00
N GLU A 243 12.71 -9.18 -31.88
CA GLU A 243 13.88 -9.24 -32.75
C GLU A 243 14.71 -10.51 -32.51
N GLU A 244 14.95 -10.85 -31.24
CA GLU A 244 15.64 -12.08 -30.84
C GLU A 244 14.89 -13.31 -31.36
N HIS A 245 13.57 -13.37 -31.18
CA HIS A 245 12.73 -14.47 -31.67
C HIS A 245 12.81 -14.65 -33.19
N LYS A 246 12.69 -13.56 -33.97
CA LYS A 246 12.84 -13.61 -35.44
C LYS A 246 14.21 -14.10 -35.88
N SER A 247 15.26 -13.72 -35.16
CA SER A 247 16.62 -14.15 -35.46
C SER A 247 16.83 -15.65 -35.17
N ASP A 248 16.26 -16.14 -34.06
CA ASP A 248 16.29 -17.56 -33.69
C ASP A 248 15.55 -18.43 -34.70
N GLU A 249 14.34 -18.01 -35.12
CA GLU A 249 13.58 -18.71 -36.17
C GLU A 249 14.35 -18.77 -37.49
N SER A 250 14.95 -17.65 -37.91
CA SER A 250 15.75 -17.57 -39.14
C SER A 250 16.96 -18.52 -39.07
N SER A 251 17.66 -18.57 -37.93
CA SER A 251 18.81 -19.46 -37.74
C SER A 251 18.44 -20.94 -37.75
N ARG A 252 17.25 -21.31 -37.23
CA ARG A 252 16.74 -22.68 -37.27
C ARG A 252 16.43 -23.13 -38.70
N LEU A 253 15.86 -22.23 -39.51
CA LEU A 253 15.56 -22.49 -40.91
C LEU A 253 16.82 -22.61 -41.79
N GLU A 254 17.90 -21.90 -41.44
CA GLU A 254 19.20 -22.00 -42.14
C GLU A 254 20.03 -23.22 -41.68
N GLY A 255 19.83 -23.72 -40.46
CA GLY A 255 20.55 -24.86 -39.89
C GLY A 255 20.02 -26.25 -40.29
N ASP A 256 18.76 -26.35 -40.72
CA ASP A 256 18.15 -27.59 -41.22
C ASP A 256 18.43 -27.75 -42.73
N GLY A 257 19.68 -28.05 -43.06
CA GLY A 257 20.14 -28.36 -44.42
C GLY A 257 19.66 -29.71 -44.97
N THR A 258 18.41 -30.09 -44.73
CA THR A 258 17.78 -31.23 -45.41
C THR A 258 16.90 -30.72 -46.56
N ASP A 259 17.14 -31.24 -47.76
CA ASP A 259 16.56 -30.84 -49.05
C ASP A 259 15.07 -31.24 -49.19
N ASP A 260 14.26 -30.98 -48.16
CA ASP A 260 12.86 -31.40 -48.08
C ASP A 260 11.93 -30.24 -48.42
N ARG A 261 11.82 -29.97 -49.73
CA ARG A 261 11.00 -28.90 -50.31
C ARG A 261 9.50 -29.02 -49.97
N GLU A 262 9.03 -30.19 -49.53
CA GLU A 262 7.67 -30.41 -49.01
C GLU A 262 7.50 -29.96 -47.54
N GLY A 263 8.56 -30.06 -46.72
CA GLY A 263 8.56 -29.59 -45.33
C GLY A 263 8.50 -28.06 -45.25
N LEU A 264 9.23 -27.37 -46.14
CA LEU A 264 9.28 -25.91 -46.20
C LEU A 264 7.92 -25.29 -46.57
N HIS A 265 7.14 -25.91 -47.46
CA HIS A 265 5.79 -25.45 -47.78
C HIS A 265 4.80 -25.68 -46.63
N ASN A 266 4.93 -26.76 -45.85
CA ASN A 266 4.09 -26.98 -44.68
C ASN A 266 4.50 -26.10 -43.48
N GLN A 267 5.77 -25.75 -43.30
CA GLN A 267 6.23 -24.80 -42.28
C GLN A 267 5.84 -23.35 -42.61
N LEU A 268 5.97 -22.93 -43.88
CA LEU A 268 5.45 -21.63 -44.34
C LEU A 268 3.91 -21.58 -44.29
N ALA A 269 3.21 -22.71 -44.52
CA ALA A 269 1.75 -22.81 -44.38
C ALA A 269 1.28 -22.78 -42.91
N ARG A 270 2.06 -23.33 -41.96
CA ARG A 270 1.79 -23.22 -40.52
C ARG A 270 2.15 -21.84 -39.95
N SER A 271 3.23 -21.23 -40.46
CA SER A 271 3.59 -19.83 -40.18
C SER A 271 2.55 -18.83 -40.70
N THR A 272 1.79 -19.19 -41.74
CA THR A 272 0.67 -18.39 -42.27
C THR A 272 -0.69 -18.73 -41.65
N HIS A 273 -0.73 -19.66 -40.69
CA HIS A 273 -1.85 -19.85 -39.75
C HIS A 273 -1.52 -19.23 -38.38
N SER A 274 -0.76 -18.13 -38.36
CA SER A 274 -0.88 -17.19 -37.23
C SER A 274 -2.29 -16.62 -37.31
N SER A 275 -3.17 -17.19 -36.48
CA SER A 275 -4.44 -16.56 -36.11
C SER A 275 -4.14 -15.10 -35.82
N THR A 276 -4.85 -14.18 -36.48
CA THR A 276 -4.72 -12.73 -36.23
C THR A 276 -5.06 -12.34 -34.80
N ASP A 277 -5.55 -13.30 -34.01
CA ASP A 277 -6.07 -13.14 -32.66
C ASP A 277 -5.15 -13.81 -31.61
N ALA A 278 -4.04 -14.44 -32.01
CA ALA A 278 -3.08 -15.03 -31.08
C ALA A 278 -2.31 -13.94 -30.31
N VAL A 279 -1.95 -14.22 -29.05
CA VAL A 279 -1.46 -13.21 -28.11
C VAL A 279 -0.02 -13.48 -27.64
N ASP A 280 0.73 -12.42 -27.36
CA ASP A 280 2.01 -12.51 -26.65
C ASP A 280 1.76 -12.39 -25.13
N LEU A 281 2.27 -13.35 -24.35
CA LEU A 281 2.31 -13.29 -22.90
C LEU A 281 3.67 -12.79 -22.43
N ILE A 282 3.66 -11.77 -21.57
CA ILE A 282 4.86 -11.21 -20.97
C ILE A 282 4.80 -11.39 -19.45
N GLY A 283 5.57 -12.35 -18.96
CA GLY A 283 5.87 -12.51 -17.55
C GLY A 283 6.71 -11.34 -17.03
N ILE A 284 6.29 -10.74 -15.92
CA ILE A 284 7.01 -9.65 -15.27
C ILE A 284 6.73 -9.65 -13.78
N ARG A 285 7.77 -9.48 -12.95
CA ARG A 285 7.58 -9.40 -11.49
C ARG A 285 6.82 -8.13 -11.12
N ALA A 286 5.73 -8.28 -10.39
CA ALA A 286 4.99 -7.17 -9.78
C ALA A 286 5.53 -6.86 -8.38
N ASP A 287 6.85 -6.62 -8.30
CA ASP A 287 7.49 -6.23 -7.05
C ASP A 287 6.85 -4.94 -6.50
N PHE A 288 7.11 -4.66 -5.22
CA PHE A 288 6.51 -3.51 -4.55
C PHE A 288 6.82 -2.19 -5.29
N GLU A 289 5.77 -1.54 -5.78
CA GLU A 289 5.85 -0.14 -6.17
C GLU A 289 5.68 0.70 -4.91
N LEU A 290 6.74 1.41 -4.53
CA LEU A 290 6.67 2.39 -3.46
C LEU A 290 6.83 3.77 -4.09
N PHE A 291 6.08 4.74 -3.56
CA PHE A 291 6.01 6.08 -4.13
C PHE A 291 6.86 7.02 -3.28
N SER A 292 8.03 7.42 -3.76
CA SER A 292 8.70 8.56 -3.14
C SER A 292 8.02 9.86 -3.58
N VAL A 293 7.51 10.66 -2.64
CA VAL A 293 6.96 12.01 -2.91
C VAL A 293 7.97 12.93 -3.60
N ILE A 294 9.28 12.72 -3.38
CA ILE A 294 10.32 13.48 -4.08
C ILE A 294 10.30 13.19 -5.59
N ASN A 295 9.85 11.99 -5.98
CA ASN A 295 9.84 11.52 -7.36
C ASN A 295 8.45 11.60 -8.02
N ASP A 296 7.39 11.85 -7.24
CA ASP A 296 6.06 12.23 -7.75
C ASP A 296 5.71 13.67 -7.32
N PRO A 297 6.40 14.69 -7.86
CA PRO A 297 6.17 16.10 -7.48
C PRO A 297 4.76 16.59 -7.84
N THR A 298 4.07 15.88 -8.74
CA THR A 298 2.70 16.20 -9.15
C THR A 298 1.63 15.51 -8.31
N GLY A 299 1.99 14.46 -7.57
CA GLY A 299 1.05 13.58 -6.88
C GLY A 299 0.20 12.72 -7.82
N HIS A 300 0.49 12.69 -9.12
CA HIS A 300 -0.36 12.01 -10.11
C HIS A 300 -0.31 10.50 -9.93
N ASP A 301 0.89 9.94 -9.78
CA ASP A 301 1.08 8.50 -9.63
C ASP A 301 0.48 8.02 -8.32
N ARG A 302 0.64 8.80 -7.24
CA ARG A 302 -0.01 8.51 -5.96
C ARG A 302 -1.54 8.48 -6.08
N ILE A 303 -2.15 9.48 -6.74
CA ILE A 303 -3.63 9.51 -6.88
C ILE A 303 -4.10 8.35 -7.77
N PHE A 304 -3.38 8.05 -8.85
CA PHE A 304 -3.66 6.89 -9.71
C PHE A 304 -3.55 5.57 -8.93
N TRP A 305 -2.51 5.41 -8.13
CA TRP A 305 -2.33 4.27 -7.23
C TRP A 305 -3.50 4.08 -6.26
N ASN A 306 -4.05 5.17 -5.74
CA ASN A 306 -5.21 5.10 -4.86
C ASN A 306 -6.48 4.70 -5.61
N ASP A 307 -6.69 5.18 -6.83
CA ASP A 307 -7.82 4.75 -7.67
C ASP A 307 -7.76 3.24 -7.93
N LEU A 308 -6.58 2.70 -8.23
CA LEU A 308 -6.38 1.25 -8.35
C LEU A 308 -6.70 0.51 -7.05
N GLY A 309 -6.27 1.04 -5.90
CA GLY A 309 -6.58 0.43 -4.60
C GLY A 309 -8.08 0.39 -4.29
N ARG A 310 -8.85 1.37 -4.78
CA ARG A 310 -10.31 1.43 -4.63
C ARG A 310 -11.07 0.52 -5.59
N MET A 311 -10.41 -0.01 -6.63
CA MET A 311 -10.97 -1.04 -7.52
C MET A 311 -10.91 -2.44 -6.89
N LEU A 312 -9.98 -2.65 -5.96
CA LEU A 312 -9.77 -3.94 -5.30
C LEU A 312 -10.75 -4.13 -4.14
N ARG A 313 -12.02 -4.28 -4.48
CA ARG A 313 -13.06 -4.64 -3.53
C ARG A 313 -12.89 -6.07 -3.06
N PHE A 314 -12.98 -6.33 -1.77
CA PHE A 314 -12.86 -7.69 -1.24
C PHE A 314 -14.10 -8.53 -1.55
N ARG A 315 -13.95 -9.85 -1.58
CA ARG A 315 -15.11 -10.76 -1.71
C ARG A 315 -16.12 -10.58 -0.57
N SER A 316 -17.31 -11.14 -0.74
CA SER A 316 -18.46 -10.85 0.13
C SER A 316 -18.27 -11.22 1.60
N GLU A 317 -17.56 -12.30 1.89
CA GLU A 317 -17.51 -12.93 3.20
C GLU A 317 -16.76 -12.06 4.24
N PRO A 318 -15.51 -11.60 3.98
CA PRO A 318 -14.86 -10.64 4.88
C PRO A 318 -15.65 -9.34 5.05
N ARG A 319 -16.35 -8.87 4.01
CA ARG A 319 -17.17 -7.64 4.08
C ARG A 319 -18.35 -7.79 5.04
N LYS A 320 -19.04 -8.93 5.01
CA LYS A 320 -20.11 -9.26 5.96
C LYS A 320 -19.61 -9.32 7.39
N ILE A 321 -18.44 -9.95 7.60
CA ILE A 321 -17.82 -10.03 8.94
C ILE A 321 -17.49 -8.63 9.46
N VAL A 322 -16.86 -7.79 8.63
CA VAL A 322 -16.51 -6.40 9.01
C VAL A 322 -17.76 -5.59 9.34
N ASP A 323 -18.81 -5.68 8.51
CA ASP A 323 -20.09 -4.98 8.75
C ASP A 323 -20.70 -5.37 10.10
N GLU A 324 -20.82 -6.67 10.39
CA GLU A 324 -21.41 -7.13 11.66
C GLU A 324 -20.52 -6.76 12.86
N MET A 325 -19.19 -6.78 12.72
CA MET A 325 -18.28 -6.33 13.77
C MET A 325 -18.41 -4.84 14.07
N LEU A 326 -18.52 -3.98 13.05
CA LEU A 326 -18.77 -2.56 13.24
C LEU A 326 -20.14 -2.32 13.89
N ARG A 327 -21.15 -3.09 13.51
CA ARG A 327 -22.49 -3.02 14.13
C ARG A 327 -22.44 -3.40 15.61
N GLN A 328 -21.66 -4.43 15.96
CA GLN A 328 -21.44 -4.88 17.35
C GLN A 328 -20.65 -3.85 18.18
N ILE A 329 -19.66 -3.16 17.60
CA ILE A 329 -18.95 -2.05 18.26
C ILE A 329 -19.89 -0.84 18.45
N GLY A 330 -20.79 -0.65 17.49
CA GLY A 330 -21.64 0.53 17.31
C GLY A 330 -21.14 1.31 16.10
N GLN A 331 -21.91 1.31 15.02
CA GLN A 331 -21.50 1.76 13.67
C GLN A 331 -20.74 3.11 13.64
N ASP A 332 -21.19 4.08 14.43
CA ASP A 332 -20.63 5.44 14.49
C ASP A 332 -19.87 5.71 15.79
N ARG A 333 -19.65 4.69 16.62
CA ARG A 333 -19.02 4.83 17.93
C ARG A 333 -17.50 4.89 17.76
N PRO A 334 -16.82 5.98 18.20
CA PRO A 334 -15.37 6.07 18.11
C PRO A 334 -14.67 4.95 18.93
N PHE A 335 -13.79 4.20 18.30
CA PHE A 335 -12.91 3.22 18.96
C PHE A 335 -11.46 3.43 18.53
N PHE A 336 -10.52 3.09 19.40
CA PHE A 336 -9.10 3.13 19.07
C PHE A 336 -8.69 1.77 18.51
N ALA A 337 -7.69 1.74 17.65
CA ALA A 337 -7.23 0.48 17.09
C ALA A 337 -5.71 0.38 17.05
N VAL A 338 -5.21 -0.83 17.31
CA VAL A 338 -3.79 -1.14 17.39
C VAL A 338 -3.50 -2.30 16.43
N HIS A 339 -2.50 -2.13 15.57
CA HIS A 339 -1.92 -3.23 14.82
C HIS A 339 -0.73 -3.81 15.59
N PHE A 340 -0.97 -4.94 16.24
CA PHE A 340 0.00 -5.62 17.09
C PHE A 340 0.63 -6.80 16.36
N ARG A 341 1.93 -6.69 16.05
CA ARG A 341 2.69 -7.77 15.38
C ARG A 341 3.21 -8.75 16.41
N GLY A 342 2.31 -9.55 16.98
CA GLY A 342 2.65 -10.57 17.99
C GLY A 342 3.15 -11.90 17.40
N GLU A 343 3.02 -12.11 16.08
CA GLU A 343 3.29 -13.39 15.46
C GLU A 343 4.76 -13.81 15.55
N GLY A 344 5.04 -15.11 15.58
CA GLY A 344 6.41 -15.64 15.70
C GLY A 344 7.36 -15.28 14.55
N ASP A 345 6.83 -14.80 13.41
CA ASP A 345 7.60 -14.26 12.29
C ASP A 345 7.91 -12.76 12.42
N ASN A 346 7.50 -12.11 13.53
CA ASN A 346 7.77 -10.71 13.78
C ASN A 346 9.29 -10.46 13.93
N MET A 347 9.78 -9.52 13.13
CA MET A 347 11.18 -9.08 13.10
C MET A 347 11.37 -7.62 13.53
N TRP A 348 10.28 -6.91 13.83
CA TRP A 348 10.25 -5.45 13.97
C TRP A 348 10.44 -4.96 15.41
N ALA A 349 9.91 -5.70 16.39
CA ALA A 349 10.02 -5.39 17.81
C ALA A 349 9.82 -6.66 18.64
N ALA A 350 10.34 -6.69 19.87
CA ALA A 350 9.91 -7.71 20.82
C ALA A 350 8.43 -7.47 21.20
N PRO A 351 7.60 -8.52 21.36
CA PRO A 351 6.19 -8.36 21.73
C PRO A 351 5.97 -7.49 22.98
N GLU A 352 6.80 -7.65 24.01
CA GLU A 352 6.70 -6.87 25.25
C GLU A 352 7.03 -5.39 25.05
N ASP A 353 8.01 -5.09 24.20
CA ASP A 353 8.35 -3.72 23.84
C ASP A 353 7.24 -3.06 23.03
N GLN A 354 6.65 -3.80 22.09
CA GLN A 354 5.52 -3.31 21.32
C GLN A 354 4.28 -3.06 22.21
N ILE A 355 3.92 -4.00 23.10
CA ILE A 355 2.84 -3.80 24.08
C ILE A 355 3.06 -2.50 24.87
N ARG A 356 4.27 -2.27 25.36
CA ARG A 356 4.59 -1.07 26.14
C ARG A 356 4.39 0.20 25.33
N VAL A 357 4.96 0.30 24.13
CA VAL A 357 4.85 1.53 23.31
C VAL A 357 3.44 1.76 22.78
N ASP A 358 2.70 0.70 22.43
CA ASP A 358 1.32 0.80 21.99
C ASP A 358 0.42 1.30 23.12
N LEU A 359 0.60 0.79 24.35
CA LEU A 359 -0.13 1.27 25.52
C LEU A 359 0.23 2.72 25.90
N ASP A 360 1.51 3.10 25.81
CA ASP A 360 1.94 4.48 26.02
C ASP A 360 1.31 5.43 24.97
N ALA A 361 1.22 4.99 23.71
CA ALA A 361 0.56 5.75 22.64
C ALA A 361 -0.96 5.82 22.82
N LEU A 362 -1.61 4.76 23.30
CA LEU A 362 -3.04 4.75 23.64
C LEU A 362 -3.33 5.77 24.75
N ASP A 363 -2.54 5.78 25.83
CA ASP A 363 -2.72 6.73 26.92
C ASP A 363 -2.53 8.18 26.44
N ARG A 364 -1.52 8.44 25.61
CA ARG A 364 -1.33 9.77 24.99
C ARG A 364 -2.48 10.17 24.07
N ALA A 365 -3.00 9.25 23.25
CA ALA A 365 -4.14 9.50 22.38
C ALA A 365 -5.40 9.81 23.19
N TRP A 366 -5.62 9.11 24.31
CA TRP A 366 -6.70 9.41 25.23
C TRP A 366 -6.57 10.83 25.80
N GLU A 367 -5.43 11.17 26.40
CA GLU A 367 -5.18 12.50 26.97
C GLU A 367 -5.36 13.63 25.94
N THR A 368 -5.01 13.36 24.67
CA THR A 368 -5.11 14.36 23.60
C THR A 368 -6.55 14.54 23.10
N TYR A 369 -7.33 13.46 23.03
CA TYR A 369 -8.59 13.42 22.27
C TYR A 369 -9.83 13.05 23.09
N GLU A 370 -9.72 12.88 24.41
CA GLU A 370 -10.85 12.50 25.30
C GLU A 370 -12.01 13.50 25.33
N HIS A 371 -11.80 14.72 24.83
CA HIS A 371 -12.81 15.77 24.74
C HIS A 371 -13.49 15.84 23.37
N ASP A 372 -13.03 15.07 22.39
CA ASP A 372 -13.68 14.97 21.09
C ASP A 372 -15.03 14.22 21.22
N GLU A 373 -15.98 14.57 20.36
CA GLU A 373 -17.35 14.03 20.43
C GLU A 373 -17.37 12.50 20.33
N GLY A 374 -18.05 11.85 21.28
CA GLY A 374 -18.22 10.39 21.30
C GLY A 374 -17.01 9.57 21.75
N VAL A 375 -15.82 10.17 21.90
CA VAL A 375 -14.58 9.45 22.29
C VAL A 375 -14.64 8.99 23.75
N ARG A 376 -15.15 9.84 24.64
CA ARG A 376 -15.40 9.46 26.04
C ARG A 376 -16.74 8.73 26.16
N TYR A 377 -16.70 7.50 26.64
CA TYR A 377 -17.89 6.68 26.84
C TYR A 377 -18.64 7.05 28.13
N GLU A 378 -19.87 6.54 28.26
CA GLU A 378 -20.70 6.73 29.45
C GLU A 378 -19.95 6.41 30.75
N GLY A 379 -20.20 7.22 31.79
CA GLY A 379 -19.48 7.11 33.06
C GLY A 379 -18.02 7.59 33.02
N GLY A 380 -17.58 8.20 31.91
CA GLY A 380 -16.22 8.72 31.75
C GLY A 380 -15.19 7.66 31.33
N ALA A 381 -15.64 6.49 30.89
CA ALA A 381 -14.79 5.38 30.48
C ALA A 381 -14.01 5.70 29.18
N LYS A 382 -12.81 5.11 29.08
CA LYS A 382 -11.99 5.11 27.86
C LYS A 382 -12.73 4.39 26.70
N PRO A 383 -12.46 4.77 25.43
CA PRO A 383 -13.02 4.07 24.29
C PRO A 383 -12.53 2.63 24.20
N LEU A 384 -13.27 1.80 23.45
CA LEU A 384 -12.88 0.44 23.13
C LEU A 384 -11.56 0.45 22.34
N VAL A 385 -10.68 -0.51 22.59
CA VAL A 385 -9.48 -0.76 21.78
C VAL A 385 -9.70 -2.03 20.96
N TYR A 386 -9.68 -1.92 19.64
CA TYR A 386 -9.62 -3.05 18.72
C TYR A 386 -8.15 -3.43 18.46
N LEU A 387 -7.77 -4.66 18.80
CA LEU A 387 -6.44 -5.20 18.62
C LEU A 387 -6.41 -6.13 17.40
N ALA A 388 -5.76 -5.68 16.32
CA ALA A 388 -5.46 -6.51 15.16
C ALA A 388 -4.19 -7.32 15.42
N CYS A 389 -4.35 -8.64 15.58
CA CYS A 389 -3.28 -9.61 15.74
C CYS A 389 -3.78 -11.00 15.29
N GLY A 390 -2.89 -11.82 14.74
CA GLY A 390 -3.16 -13.20 14.34
C GLY A 390 -2.82 -14.26 15.40
N ASP A 391 -2.14 -13.88 16.48
CA ASP A 391 -1.62 -14.80 17.50
C ASP A 391 -2.38 -14.68 18.83
N GLU A 392 -3.00 -15.78 19.26
CA GLU A 392 -3.89 -15.81 20.43
C GLU A 392 -3.16 -15.55 21.75
N GLU A 393 -1.96 -16.09 21.93
CA GLU A 393 -1.16 -15.88 23.16
C GLU A 393 -0.75 -14.41 23.29
N SER A 394 -0.31 -13.80 22.18
CA SER A 394 0.02 -12.39 22.08
C SER A 394 -1.20 -11.50 22.35
N ILE A 395 -2.37 -11.83 21.80
CA ILE A 395 -3.63 -11.13 22.10
C ILE A 395 -3.90 -11.14 23.61
N GLN A 396 -3.80 -12.30 24.26
CA GLN A 396 -4.06 -12.44 25.69
C GLN A 396 -3.09 -11.61 26.54
N ALA A 397 -1.81 -11.59 26.17
CA ALA A 397 -0.79 -10.77 26.84
C ALA A 397 -1.12 -9.27 26.74
N PHE A 398 -1.48 -8.78 25.54
CA PHE A 398 -1.85 -7.38 25.34
C PHE A 398 -3.13 -7.03 26.11
N VAL A 399 -4.16 -7.88 26.05
CA VAL A 399 -5.43 -7.67 26.78
C VAL A 399 -5.20 -7.54 28.28
N ALA A 400 -4.36 -8.41 28.86
CA ALA A 400 -4.00 -8.34 30.28
C ALA A 400 -3.30 -7.01 30.62
N ALA A 401 -2.30 -6.63 29.84
CA ALA A 401 -1.56 -5.38 30.06
C ALA A 401 -2.43 -4.11 29.86
N GLY A 402 -3.32 -4.13 28.87
CA GLY A 402 -4.27 -3.04 28.63
C GLY A 402 -5.27 -2.88 29.76
N LYS A 403 -5.79 -3.99 30.30
CA LYS A 403 -6.71 -3.99 31.44
C LYS A 403 -6.09 -3.34 32.68
N ASP A 404 -4.81 -3.60 32.94
CA ASP A 404 -4.09 -2.97 34.06
C ASP A 404 -3.97 -1.45 33.93
N ARG A 405 -4.11 -0.91 32.71
CA ARG A 405 -4.16 0.54 32.41
C ARG A 405 -5.57 1.09 32.19
N GLY A 406 -6.60 0.31 32.51
CA GLY A 406 -8.01 0.69 32.37
C GLY A 406 -8.52 0.69 30.93
N TRP A 407 -7.83 0.04 30.00
CA TRP A 407 -8.31 -0.16 28.63
C TRP A 407 -9.21 -1.39 28.53
N ASN A 408 -10.31 -1.25 27.80
CA ASN A 408 -11.10 -2.38 27.34
C ASN A 408 -10.59 -2.79 25.95
N VAL A 409 -9.89 -3.91 25.86
CA VAL A 409 -9.28 -4.40 24.63
C VAL A 409 -10.07 -5.59 24.10
N THR A 410 -10.37 -5.59 22.80
CA THR A 410 -11.01 -6.70 22.10
C THR A 410 -10.21 -7.09 20.85
N SER A 411 -10.52 -8.24 20.26
CA SER A 411 -9.99 -8.72 18.98
C SER A 411 -11.14 -9.20 18.09
N LYS A 412 -10.88 -9.52 16.81
CA LYS A 412 -11.87 -10.15 15.94
C LYS A 412 -12.51 -11.40 16.55
N TYR A 413 -11.72 -12.26 17.20
CA TYR A 413 -12.22 -13.49 17.82
C TYR A 413 -13.10 -13.20 19.04
N ALA A 414 -12.70 -12.24 19.89
CA ALA A 414 -13.48 -11.86 21.07
C ALA A 414 -14.79 -11.16 20.68
N LEU A 415 -14.77 -10.30 19.65
CA LEU A 415 -15.97 -9.67 19.10
C LEU A 415 -16.94 -10.71 18.55
N ALA A 416 -16.47 -11.62 17.69
CA ALA A 416 -17.32 -12.65 17.11
C ALA A 416 -17.94 -13.56 18.18
N LYS A 417 -17.16 -13.96 19.21
CA LYS A 417 -17.67 -14.74 20.36
C LYS A 417 -18.67 -14.00 21.25
N SER A 418 -18.72 -12.67 21.17
CA SER A 418 -19.66 -11.85 21.94
C SER A 418 -21.03 -11.66 21.28
N MET A 419 -21.17 -12.10 20.03
CA MET A 419 -22.41 -11.99 19.25
C MET A 419 -23.42 -13.09 19.64
N ASP A 420 -24.69 -12.87 19.30
CA ASP A 420 -25.79 -13.81 19.65
C ASP A 420 -25.66 -15.18 18.96
N THR A 421 -24.98 -15.23 17.80
CA THR A 421 -24.81 -16.43 16.98
C THR A 421 -23.34 -16.70 16.70
N THR A 422 -22.99 -17.97 16.46
CA THR A 422 -21.62 -18.35 16.08
C THR A 422 -21.29 -18.09 14.61
N GLU A 423 -22.27 -17.70 13.78
CA GLU A 423 -22.10 -17.54 12.33
C GLU A 423 -20.87 -16.71 11.94
N THR A 424 -20.70 -15.53 12.54
CA THR A 424 -19.53 -14.68 12.28
C THR A 424 -18.21 -15.35 12.69
N PHE A 425 -18.21 -16.09 13.80
CA PHE A 425 -17.03 -16.81 14.26
C PHE A 425 -16.68 -17.96 13.30
N ASP A 426 -17.68 -18.74 12.90
CA ASP A 426 -17.53 -19.86 11.98
C ASP A 426 -17.01 -19.36 10.61
N MET A 427 -17.53 -18.23 10.11
CA MET A 427 -17.03 -17.60 8.89
C MET A 427 -15.55 -17.16 8.99
N ILE A 428 -15.08 -16.74 10.17
CA ILE A 428 -13.66 -16.38 10.38
C ILE A 428 -12.79 -17.64 10.32
N GLU A 429 -13.21 -18.72 10.97
CA GLU A 429 -12.46 -19.99 11.01
C GLU A 429 -12.34 -20.64 9.63
N GLU A 430 -13.31 -20.43 8.73
CA GLU A 430 -13.27 -20.91 7.35
C GLU A 430 -12.28 -20.13 6.46
N LEU A 431 -11.89 -18.91 6.85
CA LEU A 431 -10.97 -18.08 6.08
C LEU A 431 -9.50 -18.50 6.30
N PRO A 432 -8.70 -18.60 5.22
CA PRO A 432 -7.24 -18.73 5.34
C PRO A 432 -6.63 -17.60 6.17
N PHE A 433 -5.49 -17.85 6.81
CA PHE A 433 -4.85 -16.90 7.74
C PHE A 433 -4.71 -15.47 7.17
N ASP A 434 -4.13 -15.31 5.98
CA ASP A 434 -3.96 -13.98 5.37
C ASP A 434 -5.30 -13.33 4.97
N PHE A 435 -6.36 -14.11 4.78
CA PHE A 435 -7.69 -13.59 4.45
C PHE A 435 -8.38 -13.05 5.70
N GLN A 436 -8.08 -13.61 6.87
CA GLN A 436 -8.59 -13.05 8.13
C GLN A 436 -8.03 -11.65 8.39
N ALA A 437 -6.84 -11.33 7.88
CA ALA A 437 -6.28 -9.98 7.95
C ALA A 437 -7.10 -8.94 7.16
N ILE A 438 -7.99 -9.36 6.25
CA ILE A 438 -8.93 -8.46 5.54
C ILE A 438 -9.90 -7.85 6.55
N ILE A 439 -10.33 -8.62 7.54
CA ILE A 439 -11.23 -8.17 8.60
C ILE A 439 -10.55 -7.10 9.45
N ASP A 440 -9.30 -7.37 9.84
CA ASP A 440 -8.49 -6.42 10.59
C ASP A 440 -8.31 -5.12 9.81
N LEU A 441 -7.97 -5.17 8.52
CA LEU A 441 -7.79 -3.99 7.68
C LEU A 441 -9.05 -3.10 7.67
N GLY A 442 -10.24 -3.68 7.52
CA GLY A 442 -11.50 -2.95 7.52
C GLY A 442 -11.76 -2.20 8.84
N LEU A 443 -11.54 -2.87 9.97
CA LEU A 443 -11.74 -2.29 11.30
C LEU A 443 -10.67 -1.23 11.62
N LEU A 444 -9.41 -1.46 11.26
CA LEU A 444 -8.34 -0.49 11.47
C LEU A 444 -8.57 0.80 10.68
N VAL A 445 -9.00 0.70 9.41
CA VAL A 445 -9.29 1.88 8.58
C VAL A 445 -10.44 2.71 9.15
N LYS A 446 -11.48 2.07 9.73
CA LYS A 446 -12.64 2.75 10.34
C LYS A 446 -12.42 3.25 11.77
N SER A 447 -11.31 2.91 12.41
CA SER A 447 -11.02 3.34 13.77
C SER A 447 -10.96 4.86 13.89
N TYR A 448 -11.25 5.38 15.09
CA TYR A 448 -11.09 6.79 15.37
C TYR A 448 -9.62 7.19 15.44
N PHE A 449 -8.81 6.40 16.14
CA PHE A 449 -7.37 6.60 16.25
C PHE A 449 -6.66 5.27 16.00
N PHE A 450 -5.65 5.28 15.12
CA PHE A 450 -4.90 4.10 14.73
C PHE A 450 -3.46 4.16 15.25
N ILE A 451 -2.98 3.06 15.83
CA ILE A 451 -1.59 2.87 16.25
C ILE A 451 -1.02 1.66 15.50
N GLY A 452 0.17 1.82 14.92
CA GLY A 452 0.86 0.73 14.22
C GLY A 452 2.37 0.77 14.40
N ILE A 453 3.02 -0.29 13.92
CA ILE A 453 4.48 -0.40 13.91
C ILE A 453 5.05 -0.03 12.55
N MET A 454 6.09 0.79 12.55
CA MET A 454 6.84 1.12 11.35
C MET A 454 7.61 -0.09 10.79
N GLY A 455 7.70 -0.19 9.46
CA GLY A 455 8.33 -1.31 8.75
C GLY A 455 7.34 -2.40 8.31
N SER A 456 6.16 -2.46 8.94
CA SER A 456 5.08 -3.33 8.48
C SER A 456 4.31 -2.70 7.33
N ALA A 457 4.22 -3.42 6.19
CA ALA A 457 3.37 -3.04 5.06
C ALA A 457 1.90 -2.90 5.45
N PHE A 458 1.46 -3.65 6.47
CA PHE A 458 0.10 -3.58 6.97
C PHE A 458 -0.16 -2.26 7.68
N SER A 459 0.71 -1.85 8.62
CA SER A 459 0.60 -0.56 9.30
C SER A 459 0.67 0.61 8.31
N TYR A 460 1.62 0.57 7.38
CA TYR A 460 1.79 1.63 6.39
C TYR A 460 0.58 1.75 5.46
N THR A 461 -0.01 0.62 5.05
CA THR A 461 -1.24 0.64 4.25
C THR A 461 -2.37 1.35 4.99
N VAL A 462 -2.63 0.99 6.25
CA VAL A 462 -3.67 1.65 7.05
C VAL A 462 -3.36 3.14 7.23
N ALA A 463 -2.12 3.49 7.58
CA ALA A 463 -1.72 4.87 7.80
C ALA A 463 -1.87 5.73 6.54
N ASN A 464 -1.51 5.21 5.37
CA ASN A 464 -1.67 5.90 4.10
C ASN A 464 -3.14 6.08 3.71
N LEU A 465 -3.97 5.06 3.93
CA LEU A 465 -5.41 5.12 3.63
C LEU A 465 -6.15 6.13 4.51
N ARG A 466 -5.64 6.39 5.72
CA ARG A 466 -6.22 7.34 6.66
C ARG A 466 -5.76 8.79 6.45
N ASP A 467 -4.57 9.00 5.91
CA ASP A 467 -4.06 10.36 5.73
C ASP A 467 -4.76 11.08 4.54
N PRO A 468 -5.20 12.34 4.69
CA PRO A 468 -5.77 13.16 3.61
C PRO A 468 -4.90 13.30 2.36
N THR A 469 -3.58 13.24 2.53
CA THR A 469 -2.62 13.26 1.43
C THR A 469 -2.38 11.87 0.85
N THR A 470 -3.09 10.86 1.33
CA THR A 470 -2.98 9.44 0.96
C THR A 470 -1.58 8.88 1.15
N ARG A 471 -0.85 9.49 2.07
CA ARG A 471 0.50 9.15 2.48
C ARG A 471 0.64 9.54 3.93
N TYR A 472 1.15 8.64 4.75
CA TYR A 472 1.47 8.94 6.13
C TYR A 472 2.54 10.04 6.20
N ARG A 473 2.15 11.22 6.69
CA ARG A 473 3.04 12.38 6.82
C ARG A 473 3.79 12.43 8.14
N GLY A 474 3.40 11.60 9.11
CA GLY A 474 3.97 11.62 10.45
C GLY A 474 2.89 11.41 11.51
N SER A 475 3.35 11.32 12.76
CA SER A 475 2.50 11.06 13.91
C SER A 475 1.48 12.19 14.11
N SER A 476 0.20 11.83 14.29
CA SER A 476 -0.85 12.77 14.69
C SER A 476 -0.63 13.40 16.06
N PHE A 477 0.39 13.00 16.82
CA PHE A 477 0.81 13.73 18.02
C PHE A 477 1.74 14.92 17.73
N GLU A 478 2.26 15.01 16.51
CA GLU A 478 3.26 16.00 16.09
C GLU A 478 2.73 16.87 14.95
N VAL A 479 1.87 16.31 14.09
CA VAL A 479 1.21 17.04 13.00
C VAL A 479 0.00 17.79 13.56
N TRP A 480 0.11 19.12 13.66
CA TRP A 480 -0.92 20.01 14.23
C TRP A 480 -2.29 19.90 13.55
N ASP A 481 -2.30 19.85 12.21
CA ASP A 481 -3.50 19.61 11.41
C ASP A 481 -3.26 18.36 10.56
N ASP A 482 -3.57 17.21 11.16
CA ASP A 482 -3.48 15.92 10.50
C ASP A 482 -4.64 15.67 9.52
N GLY A 483 -5.59 16.62 9.42
CA GLY A 483 -6.81 16.54 8.62
C GLY A 483 -7.67 15.32 8.94
N GLY A 484 -7.63 14.84 10.19
CA GLY A 484 -8.40 13.68 10.64
C GLY A 484 -7.73 12.33 10.42
N ALA A 485 -6.44 12.29 10.05
CA ALA A 485 -5.70 11.04 9.86
C ALA A 485 -5.64 10.18 11.14
N ARG A 486 -5.53 10.84 12.30
CA ARG A 486 -5.55 10.24 13.65
C ARG A 486 -4.76 8.93 13.70
N THR A 487 -3.47 9.02 13.36
CA THR A 487 -2.58 7.88 13.20
C THR A 487 -1.26 8.13 13.89
N HIS A 488 -0.77 7.12 14.60
CA HIS A 488 0.59 7.09 15.14
C HIS A 488 1.29 5.81 14.69
N MET A 489 2.49 5.93 14.14
CA MET A 489 3.38 4.79 13.96
C MET A 489 4.65 4.99 14.77
N PHE A 490 5.00 3.99 15.59
CA PHE A 490 6.24 4.04 16.36
C PHE A 490 7.40 3.43 15.54
N PRO A 491 8.62 3.98 15.69
CA PRO A 491 9.80 3.47 14.99
C PRO A 491 10.09 2.03 15.43
N ASN A 492 10.54 1.20 14.50
CA ASN A 492 11.03 -0.11 14.88
C ASN A 492 12.30 0.05 15.74
N ASN A 493 12.41 -0.79 16.77
CA ASN A 493 13.69 -1.11 17.37
C ASN A 493 14.00 -2.49 16.80
N ASP A 494 14.46 -2.53 15.55
CA ASP A 494 14.76 -3.79 14.91
C ASP A 494 15.64 -4.63 15.84
N LYS A 495 15.40 -5.95 15.87
CA LYS A 495 16.20 -6.85 16.71
C LYS A 495 17.71 -6.82 16.36
N TYR A 496 18.06 -6.20 15.23
CA TYR A 496 19.39 -6.14 14.65
C TYR A 496 20.12 -4.79 14.82
N GLY A 497 19.50 -3.78 15.43
CA GLY A 497 20.13 -2.49 15.76
C GLY A 497 20.27 -1.48 14.61
N ASP A 498 19.63 -1.72 13.46
CA ASP A 498 19.49 -0.76 12.37
C ASP A 498 18.24 0.12 12.54
N THR A 499 18.48 1.36 12.99
CA THR A 499 17.47 2.43 13.06
C THR A 499 17.24 3.13 11.71
N THR A 500 17.91 2.71 10.62
CA THR A 500 17.76 3.32 9.27
C THR A 500 16.51 2.83 8.56
N MET A 501 15.41 3.33 9.09
CA MET A 501 14.03 3.06 8.73
C MET A 501 13.59 3.62 7.36
N GLU A 502 14.46 4.33 6.66
CA GLU A 502 14.22 4.83 5.30
C GLU A 502 14.08 3.71 4.26
N LYS A 503 14.47 2.46 4.59
CA LYS A 503 14.66 1.37 3.62
C LYS A 503 13.58 0.29 3.58
N TYR A 504 12.61 0.30 4.51
CA TYR A 504 11.43 -0.58 4.44
C TYR A 504 10.20 0.24 4.10
N ALA A 505 10.33 0.91 2.98
CA ALA A 505 9.38 1.84 2.41
C ALA A 505 8.17 1.13 1.76
N CYS A 506 7.80 -0.07 2.24
CA CYS A 506 6.78 -0.94 1.65
C CYS A 506 5.43 -0.26 1.39
N CYS A 507 5.18 0.92 1.99
CA CYS A 507 4.24 1.91 1.47
C CYS A 507 4.66 3.36 1.87
N LEU A 508 5.75 3.91 1.34
CA LEU A 508 5.94 5.37 1.29
C LEU A 508 5.16 5.96 0.12
#